data_AF-A0A0R1M1G6-F1
#
_entry.id   AF-A0A0R1M1G6-F1
#
_cell.length_a   1.000
_cell.length_b   1.000
_cell.length_c   1.000
_cell.angle_alpha   90.00
_cell.angle_beta   90.00
_cell.angle_gamma   90.00
#
_symmetry.space_group_name_H-M   'P 1'
#
loop_
_entity.id
_entity.type
_entity.pdbx_description
1 polymer ?
#
loop_
_entity_poly.entity_id
_entity_poly.type
_entity_poly.pdbx_seq_one_letter_code
_entity_poly.pdbx_strand_id
1 'polypeptide(L)' 'MQLLISDPSELTMLTRQAEIQLFFQHIGYQLTYSDADGLQLKSAYATVQLTTPVLFVRYDREHFLSVRMEKVEQQLPYVQ' A
#
# COMPACT_ATOMS: atom_id res chain seq x y z
N MET A 1 2.10 -11.44 4.96
CA MET A 1 1.33 -10.46 5.79
C MET A 1 0.35 -9.73 4.89
N GLN A 2 -0.84 -9.36 5.37
CA GLN A 2 -1.85 -8.66 4.56
C GLN A 2 -2.32 -7.38 5.24
N LEU A 3 -2.65 -6.36 4.45
CA LEU A 3 -3.18 -5.07 4.92
C LEU A 3 -4.30 -4.61 3.98
N LEU A 4 -5.49 -4.41 4.52
CA LEU A 4 -6.64 -3.86 3.81
C LEU A 4 -6.82 -2.39 4.18
N ILE A 5 -6.86 -1.53 3.16
CA ILE A 5 -7.30 -0.14 3.29
C ILE A 5 -8.62 0.01 2.54
N SER A 6 -9.71 0.17 3.29
CA SER A 6 -11.04 0.29 2.71
C SER A 6 -11.37 1.73 2.37
N ASP A 7 -10.88 2.67 3.20
CA ASP A 7 -11.07 4.11 3.04
C ASP A 7 -9.74 4.86 3.23
N PRO A 8 -9.42 5.87 2.39
CA PRO A 8 -8.20 6.67 2.54
C PRO A 8 -8.04 7.39 3.90
N SER A 9 -9.15 7.69 4.60
CA SER A 9 -9.15 8.27 5.95
C SER A 9 -8.49 7.38 7.00
N GLU A 10 -8.40 6.06 6.76
CA GLU A 10 -7.71 5.11 7.64
C GLU A 10 -6.24 5.46 7.85
N LEU A 11 -5.60 6.16 6.90
CA LEU A 11 -4.22 6.65 7.05
C LEU A 11 -4.04 7.66 8.18
N THR A 12 -5.12 8.36 8.55
CA THR A 12 -5.12 9.36 9.62
C THR A 12 -5.54 8.78 10.97
N MET A 13 -6.04 7.54 11.00
CA MET A 13 -6.43 6.87 12.23
C MET A 13 -5.18 6.44 13.01
N LEU A 14 -4.94 7.06 14.16
CA LEU A 14 -3.77 6.77 15.02
C LEU A 14 -3.59 5.28 15.33
N THR A 15 -4.70 4.55 15.50
CA THR A 15 -4.70 3.11 15.79
C THR A 15 -4.21 2.25 14.62
N ARG A 16 -4.45 2.70 13.38
CA ARG A 16 -4.03 2.02 12.14
C ARG A 16 -2.68 2.51 11.64
N GLN A 17 -2.31 3.75 11.94
CA GLN A 17 -1.10 4.38 11.42
C GLN A 17 0.17 3.57 11.73
N ALA A 18 0.28 3.03 12.95
CA ALA A 18 1.43 2.22 13.34
C ALA A 18 1.51 0.90 12.55
N GLU A 19 0.39 0.21 12.37
CA GLU A 19 0.31 -1.02 11.58
C GLU A 19 0.67 -0.77 10.11
N ILE A 20 0.10 0.30 9.53
CA ILE A 20 0.34 0.68 8.14
C ILE A 20 1.82 1.05 7.94
N GLN A 21 2.39 1.88 8.82
CA GLN A 21 3.80 2.25 8.74
C GLN A 21 4.72 1.02 8.84
N LEU A 22 4.47 0.13 9.80
CA LEU A 22 5.24 -1.11 9.94
C LEU A 22 5.11 -1.99 8.70
N PHE A 23 3.92 -2.10 8.12
CA PHE A 23 3.71 -2.87 6.89
C PHE A 23 4.58 -2.36 5.74
N PHE A 24 4.58 -1.05 5.53
CA PHE A 24 5.24 -0.38 4.41
C PHE A 24 6.77 -0.21 4.60
N GLN A 25 7.25 -0.13 5.84
CA GLN A 25 8.68 -0.03 6.15
C GLN A 25 9.50 -1.21 5.61
N HIS A 26 8.93 -2.42 5.56
CA HIS A 26 9.65 -3.61 5.12
C HIS A 26 9.78 -3.75 3.60
N ILE A 27 8.93 -3.06 2.83
CA ILE A 27 8.83 -3.21 1.37
C ILE A 27 9.42 -2.02 0.60
N GLY A 28 9.83 -0.97 1.31
CA GLY A 28 10.51 0.19 0.73
C GLY A 28 9.58 1.20 0.03
N TYR A 29 8.29 1.08 0.29
CA TYR A 29 7.28 1.97 -0.23
C TYR A 29 6.74 2.88 0.86
N GLN A 30 6.32 4.08 0.47
CA GLN A 30 5.60 5.03 1.32
C GLN A 30 4.18 5.18 0.80
N LEU A 31 3.21 5.08 1.70
CA LEU A 31 1.81 5.31 1.38
C LEU A 31 1.43 6.75 1.73
N THR A 32 0.90 7.47 0.76
CA THR A 32 0.42 8.85 0.91
C THR A 32 -1.01 8.97 0.41
N TYR A 33 -1.73 9.97 0.92
CA TYR A 33 -3.07 10.29 0.45
C TYR A 33 -3.02 10.92 -0.96
N SER A 34 -3.97 10.56 -1.83
CA SER A 34 -4.08 11.09 -3.20
C SER A 34 -5.53 11.47 -3.51
N ASP A 35 -5.87 12.74 -3.29
CA ASP A 35 -7.18 13.36 -3.52
C ASP A 35 -8.39 12.51 -3.01
N ALA A 36 -9.62 12.94 -3.31
CA ALA A 36 -10.84 12.42 -2.69
C ALA A 36 -11.06 10.89 -2.78
N ASP A 37 -10.49 10.20 -3.79
CA ASP A 37 -10.87 8.82 -4.13
C ASP A 37 -9.71 7.79 -4.11
N GLY A 38 -8.51 8.18 -3.66
CA GLY A 38 -7.33 7.35 -3.89
C GLY A 38 -6.19 7.40 -2.89
N LEU A 39 -5.32 6.41 -3.04
CA LEU A 39 -4.05 6.27 -2.34
C LEU A 39 -2.92 6.38 -3.35
N GLN A 40 -1.78 6.89 -2.92
CA GLN A 40 -0.58 6.92 -3.72
C GLN A 40 0.53 6.19 -3.02
N LEU A 41 1.16 5.31 -3.77
CA LEU A 41 2.22 4.44 -3.33
C LEU A 41 3.51 4.94 -3.98
N LYS A 42 4.39 5.55 -3.18
CA LYS A 42 5.61 6.20 -3.66
C LYS A 42 6.83 5.38 -3.25
N SER A 43 7.78 5.29 -4.18
CA SER A 43 9.13 4.76 -3.95
C SER A 43 10.17 5.70 -4.55
N ALA A 44 11.45 5.33 -4.45
CA ALA A 44 12.53 6.09 -5.09
C ALA A 44 12.42 6.15 -6.63
N TYR A 45 11.76 5.16 -7.26
CA TYR A 45 11.77 4.98 -8.72
C TYR A 45 10.39 5.09 -9.37
N ALA A 46 9.32 4.88 -8.61
CA ALA A 46 7.97 4.82 -9.14
C ALA A 46 6.96 5.42 -8.17
N THR A 47 5.90 5.98 -8.75
CA THR A 47 4.71 6.45 -8.06
C THR A 47 3.51 5.73 -8.67
N VAL A 48 2.74 5.03 -7.84
CA VAL A 48 1.58 4.23 -8.25
C VAL A 48 0.34 4.83 -7.63
N GLN A 49 -0.65 5.19 -8.44
CA GLN A 49 -1.96 5.61 -7.96
C GLN A 49 -2.85 4.38 -7.80
N LEU A 50 -3.57 4.33 -6.69
CA LEU A 50 -4.42 3.23 -6.28
C LEU A 50 -5.80 3.76 -5.91
N THR A 51 -6.82 2.97 -6.20
CA THR A 51 -8.20 3.27 -5.81
C THR A 51 -8.58 2.37 -4.64
N THR A 52 -9.28 2.92 -3.66
CA THR A 52 -9.81 2.14 -2.54
C THR A 52 -11.14 1.49 -2.93
N PRO A 53 -11.48 0.30 -2.40
CA PRO A 53 -10.70 -0.48 -1.42
C PRO A 53 -9.50 -1.18 -2.06
N VAL A 54 -8.38 -1.25 -1.33
CA VAL A 54 -7.16 -1.92 -1.77
C VAL A 54 -6.63 -2.90 -0.72
N LEU A 55 -6.29 -4.10 -1.17
CA LEU A 55 -5.66 -5.14 -0.37
C LEU A 55 -4.20 -5.31 -0.78
N PHE A 56 -3.31 -5.12 0.19
CA PHE A 56 -1.88 -5.33 0.07
C PHE A 56 -1.51 -6.70 0.63
N VAL A 57 -0.77 -7.51 -0.13
CA VAL A 57 -0.26 -8.81 0.32
C VAL A 57 1.24 -8.88 0.10
N ARG A 58 1.99 -9.03 1.20
CA ARG A 58 3.43 -9.18 1.21
C ARG A 58 3.85 -10.62 1.04
N TYR A 59 4.72 -10.85 0.06
CA TYR A 59 5.38 -12.12 -0.22
C TYR A 59 6.88 -11.95 0.06
N ASP A 60 7.26 -12.15 1.33
CA ASP A 60 8.62 -11.87 1.78
C ASP A 60 9.65 -12.87 1.24
N ARG A 61 9.25 -14.09 0.85
CA ARG A 61 10.16 -15.08 0.25
C ARG A 61 10.50 -14.74 -1.20
N GLU A 62 9.52 -14.20 -1.92
CA GLU A 62 9.63 -13.86 -3.34
C GLU A 62 9.95 -12.37 -3.57
N HIS A 63 9.98 -11.56 -2.50
CA HIS A 63 10.33 -10.13 -2.51
C HIS A 63 9.41 -9.27 -3.40
N PHE A 64 8.11 -9.52 -3.35
CA PHE A 64 7.13 -8.68 -4.06
C PHE A 64 5.87 -8.40 -3.22
N LEU A 65 5.22 -7.29 -3.57
CA LEU A 65 3.95 -6.84 -3.03
C LEU A 65 2.86 -7.09 -4.07
N SER A 66 1.84 -7.89 -3.75
CA SER A 66 0.61 -7.91 -4.54
C SER A 66 -0.32 -6.80 -4.04
N VAL A 67 -0.79 -5.97 -4.97
CA VAL A 67 -1.75 -4.91 -4.75
C VAL A 67 -3.03 -5.28 -5.49
N ARG A 68 -4.10 -5.53 -4.74
CA ARG A 68 -5.39 -5.95 -5.27
C ARG A 68 -6.40 -4.86 -5.06
N MET A 69 -6.92 -4.33 -6.16
CA MET A 69 -8.04 -3.40 -6.24
C MET A 69 -9.18 -4.11 -6.98
N GLU A 70 -10.42 -3.62 -6.87
CA GLU A 70 -11.64 -4.32 -7.32
C GLU A 70 -11.51 -5.18 -8.58
N LYS A 71 -10.90 -4.65 -9.65
CA LYS A 71 -10.75 -5.34 -10.95
C LYS A 71 -9.30 -5.50 -11.41
N VAL A 72 -8.33 -5.13 -10.58
CA VAL A 72 -6.92 -5.07 -10.97
C VAL A 72 -6.05 -5.65 -9.87
N GLU A 73 -5.25 -6.66 -10.23
CA GLU A 73 -4.13 -7.11 -9.42
C GLU A 73 -2.83 -6.63 -10.07
N GLN A 74 -2.01 -5.94 -9.31
CA GLN A 74 -0.70 -5.47 -9.72
C GLN A 74 0.36 -6.05 -8.77
N GLN A 75 1.48 -6.49 -9.34
CA GLN A 75 2.64 -6.89 -8.55
C GLN A 75 3.68 -5.77 -8.59
N LEU A 76 4.13 -5.36 -7.41
CA LEU A 76 5.16 -4.34 -7.22
C LEU A 76 6.40 -5.00 -6.60
N PRO A 77 7.60 -4.80 -7.15
CA PRO A 77 8.82 -5.32 -6.57
C PRO A 77 9.13 -4.58 -5.26
N TYR A 78 9.75 -5.24 -4.28
CA TYR A 78 10.29 -4.51 -3.12
C TYR A 78 11.40 -3.54 -3.58
N VAL A 79 11.42 -2.35 -2.99
CA VAL A 79 12.32 -1.24 -3.36
C VAL A 79 13.00 -0.71 -2.11
N GLN A 80 13.86 -1.55 -1.52
CA GLN A 80 14.68 -1.21 -0.36
C GLN A 80 15.88 -0.35 -0.74
#